data_AF-A0A392V0N1-F1
#
_entry.id   AF-A0A392V0N1-F1
#
_cell.length_a   1.000
_cell.length_b   1.000
_cell.length_c   1.000
_cell.angle_alpha   90.00
_cell.angle_beta   90.00
_cell.angle_gamma   90.00
#
_symmetry.space_group_name_H-M   'P 1'
#
loop_
_entity.id
_entity.type
_entity.pdbx_description
1 polymer ?
#
loop_
_entity_poly.entity_id
_entity_poly.type
_entity_poly.pdbx_seq_one_letter_code
_entity_poly.pdbx_strand_id
1 'polypeptide(L)' 'NVDAHCNDDGHWGLGWVVRKADGSCLGAATRVVRVREAIEAEVLGLEAVLQAIDQFQGQEIIIEMDANLVVQVM' A
#
# COMPACT_ATOMS: atom_id res chain seq x y z
N ASN A 1 4.45 -1.60 4.67
CA ASN A 1 3.65 -0.44 5.11
C ASN A 1 3.05 0.21 3.87
N VAL A 2 1.71 0.28 3.82
CA VAL A 2 0.90 0.87 2.75
C VAL A 2 -0.02 1.91 3.41
N ASP A 3 -0.20 3.04 2.74
CA ASP A 3 -1.03 4.16 3.17
C ASP A 3 -1.66 4.85 1.95
N ALA A 4 -2.87 5.39 2.10
CA ALA A 4 -3.50 6.24 1.12
C ALA A 4 -3.91 7.59 1.73
N HIS A 5 -3.41 8.67 1.13
CA HIS A 5 -3.67 10.04 1.59
C HIS A 5 -4.50 10.84 0.58
N CYS A 6 -5.53 11.54 1.06
CA CYS A 6 -6.34 12.43 0.23
C CYS A 6 -5.59 13.74 -0.07
N ASN A 7 -5.66 14.22 -1.31
CA ASN A 7 -5.09 15.51 -1.73
C ASN A 7 -6.15 16.63 -1.82
N ASP A 8 -7.32 16.45 -1.20
CA ASP A 8 -8.43 17.42 -1.13
C ASP A 8 -9.05 17.87 -2.45
N ASP A 9 -8.73 17.21 -3.57
CA ASP A 9 -9.29 17.48 -4.91
C ASP A 9 -9.87 16.22 -5.59
N GLY A 10 -10.07 15.16 -4.79
CA GLY A 10 -10.49 13.84 -5.23
C GLY A 10 -9.35 12.97 -5.76
N HIS A 11 -8.11 13.45 -5.77
CA HIS A 11 -6.94 12.61 -5.93
C HIS A 11 -6.49 12.03 -4.59
N TRP A 12 -5.98 10.81 -4.66
CA TRP A 12 -5.40 10.09 -3.54
C TRP A 12 -3.97 9.70 -3.90
N GLY A 13 -3.03 10.04 -3.02
CA GLY A 13 -1.67 9.56 -3.06
C GLY A 13 -1.58 8.20 -2.37
N LEU A 14 -1.27 7.16 -3.12
CA LEU A 14 -0.96 5.83 -2.61
C LEU A 14 0.55 5.79 -2.34
N GLY A 15 0.95 5.30 -1.18
CA GLY A 15 2.36 5.15 -0.81
C GLY A 15 2.63 3.80 -0.17
N TRP A 16 3.77 3.20 -0.53
CA TRP A 16 4.26 2.03 0.20
C TRP A 16 5.78 2.02 0.32
N VAL A 17 6.25 1.42 1.41
CA VAL A 17 7.67 1.21 1.71
C VAL A 17 7.93 -0.27 1.95
N VAL A 18 8.97 -0.78 1.30
CA VAL A 18 9.47 -2.14 1.47
C VAL A 18 10.69 -2.10 2.38
N ARG A 19 10.68 -2.93 3.42
CA ARG A 19 11.78 -3.05 4.38
C ARG A 19 12.14 -4.52 4.59
N LYS A 20 13.39 -4.79 4.91
CA LYS A 20 13.78 -6.10 5.45
C LYS A 20 13.33 -6.23 6.90
N ALA A 21 13.34 -7.45 7.43
CA ALA A 21 13.03 -7.74 8.82
C ALA A 21 13.95 -7.01 9.83
N ASP A 22 15.18 -6.65 9.42
CA ASP A 22 16.10 -5.84 10.24
C ASP A 22 15.76 -4.34 10.27
N GLY A 23 14.68 -3.92 9.60
CA GLY A 23 14.22 -2.54 9.49
C GLY A 23 14.88 -1.73 8.38
N SER A 24 15.89 -2.26 7.67
CA SER A 24 16.54 -1.58 6.55
C SER A 24 15.56 -1.36 5.39
N CYS A 25 15.61 -0.16 4.80
CA CYS A 25 14.74 0.21 3.69
C CYS A 25 15.28 -0.39 2.38
N LEU A 26 14.44 -1.13 1.66
CA LEU A 26 14.72 -1.62 0.31
C LEU A 26 14.28 -0.63 -0.76
N GLY A 27 13.20 0.10 -0.49
CA GLY A 27 12.68 1.10 -1.41
C GLY A 27 11.29 1.60 -1.01
N ALA A 28 10.82 2.57 -1.76
CA ALA A 28 9.47 3.11 -1.64
C ALA A 28 8.93 3.43 -3.03
N ALA A 29 7.61 3.38 -3.18
CA ALA A 29 6.93 3.80 -4.39
C ALA A 29 5.65 4.54 -4.06
N THR A 30 5.24 5.40 -4.99
CA THR A 30 4.03 6.21 -4.87
C THR A 30 3.26 6.19 -6.18
N ARG A 31 1.94 6.36 -6.09
CA ARG A 31 1.04 6.47 -7.24
C ARG A 31 -0.09 7.41 -6.90
N VAL A 32 -0.53 8.21 -7.87
CA VAL A 32 -1.75 9.02 -7.71
C VAL A 32 -2.91 8.33 -8.43
N VAL A 33 -4.04 8.20 -7.73
CA VAL A 33 -5.31 7.70 -8.28
C VAL A 33 -6.42 8.70 -8.02
N ARG A 34 -7.55 8.53 -8.71
CA ARG A 34 -8.74 9.35 -8.50
C ARG A 34 -9.89 8.45 -8.08
N VAL A 35 -10.29 8.56 -6.83
CA VAL A 35 -11.34 7.75 -6.20
C VAL A 35 -12.13 8.62 -5.22
N ARG A 36 -13.32 8.17 -4.85
CA ARG A 36 -14.21 8.97 -3.99
C ARG A 36 -14.01 8.68 -2.51
N GLU A 37 -13.77 7.42 -2.18
CA GLU A 37 -13.77 6.94 -0.81
C GLU A 37 -12.36 6.55 -0.38
N ALA A 38 -12.03 6.82 0.89
CA ALA A 38 -10.74 6.45 1.47
C ALA A 38 -10.49 4.94 1.36
N ILE A 39 -11.51 4.14 1.63
CA ILE A 39 -11.41 2.68 1.57
C ILE A 39 -11.06 2.16 0.17
N GLU A 40 -11.55 2.82 -0.88
CA GLU A 40 -11.24 2.47 -2.26
C GLU A 40 -9.76 2.78 -2.56
N ALA A 41 -9.25 3.92 -2.06
CA ALA A 41 -7.84 4.27 -2.19
C ALA A 41 -6.92 3.27 -1.47
N GLU A 42 -7.26 2.88 -0.24
CA GLU A 42 -6.51 1.88 0.53
C GLU A 42 -6.46 0.52 -0.17
N VAL A 43 -7.60 0.05 -0.70
CA VAL A 43 -7.67 -1.21 -1.46
C VAL A 43 -6.83 -1.14 -2.73
N LEU A 44 -6.85 -0.02 -3.45
CA LEU A 44 -5.97 0.18 -4.62
C LEU A 44 -4.49 0.24 -4.25
N GLY A 45 -4.16 0.79 -3.07
CA GLY A 45 -2.80 0.76 -2.52
C GLY A 45 -2.33 -0.67 -2.27
N LEU A 46 -3.16 -1.50 -1.64
CA LEU A 46 -2.90 -2.92 -1.44
C LEU A 46 -2.75 -3.67 -2.77
N GLU A 47 -3.65 -3.45 -3.73
CA GLU A 47 -3.58 -4.07 -5.06
C GLU A 47 -2.24 -3.75 -5.75
N ALA A 48 -1.80 -2.49 -5.69
CA ALA A 48 -0.53 -2.06 -6.25
C ALA A 48 0.66 -2.78 -5.59
N VAL A 49 0.61 -3.00 -4.27
CA VAL A 49 1.62 -3.80 -3.57
C VAL A 49 1.59 -5.26 -3.99
N LEU A 50 0.41 -5.88 -4.07
CA LEU A 50 0.27 -7.28 -4.51
C LEU A 50 0.87 -7.50 -5.91
N GLN A 51 0.70 -6.54 -6.81
CA GLN A 51 1.34 -6.57 -8.14
C GLN A 51 2.87 -6.36 -8.06
N ALA A 52 3.34 -5.52 -7.15
CA ALA A 52 4.76 -5.21 -7.01
C ALA A 52 5.57 -6.30 -6.29
N ILE A 53 4.94 -7.10 -5.43
CA ILE A 53 5.63 -8.13 -4.64
C ILE A 53 5.97 -9.39 -5.44
N ASP A 54 5.47 -9.52 -6.67
CA ASP A 54 5.87 -10.60 -7.60
C ASP A 54 7.40 -10.64 -7.81
N GLN A 55 8.12 -9.54 -7.61
CA GLN A 55 9.59 -9.52 -7.69
C GLN A 55 10.28 -10.24 -6.50
N PHE A 56 9.55 -10.56 -5.42
CA PHE A 56 10.06 -11.17 -4.19
C PHE A 56 9.62 -12.64 -4.04
N GLN A 57 9.34 -13.34 -5.14
CA GLN A 57 8.81 -14.72 -5.10
C GLN A 57 9.60 -15.64 -4.14
N GLY A 58 8.86 -16.42 -3.36
CA GLY A 58 9.41 -17.39 -2.41
C GLY A 58 9.87 -16.81 -1.08
N GLN A 59 9.71 -15.49 -0.85
CA GLN A 59 9.96 -14.86 0.45
C GLN A 59 8.66 -14.70 1.23
N GLU A 60 8.74 -14.79 2.56
CA GLU A 60 7.65 -14.37 3.43
C GLU A 60 7.54 -12.85 3.40
N ILE A 61 6.33 -12.35 3.17
CA ILE A 61 6.04 -10.92 3.03
C ILE A 61 4.93 -10.57 4.00
N ILE A 62 5.20 -9.62 4.89
CA ILE A 62 4.21 -9.04 5.80
C ILE A 62 3.80 -7.70 5.20
N ILE A 63 2.51 -7.56 4.88
CA ILE A 63 1.92 -6.29 4.44
C ILE A 63 1.27 -5.64 5.68
N GLU A 64 1.81 -4.49 6.06
CA GLU A 64 1.26 -3.65 7.13
C GLU A 64 0.44 -2.52 6.53
N MET A 65 -0.78 -2.31 7.04
CA MET A 65 -1.68 -1.21 6.68
C MET A 65 -2.30 -0.64 7.96
N ASP A 66 -2.58 0.66 8.00
CA ASP A 66 -3.32 1.31 9.09
C ASP A 66 -4.85 1.24 8.88
N ALA A 67 -5.29 0.94 7.65
CA ALA A 67 -6.67 0.68 7.27
C ALA A 67 -7.22 -0.62 7.88
N ASN A 68 -7.64 -0.58 9.16
CA ASN A 68 -8.15 -1.75 9.90
C ASN A 68 -9.26 -2.51 9.16
N LEU A 69 -10.15 -1.82 8.46
CA LEU A 69 -11.21 -2.49 7.69
C LEU A 69 -10.64 -3.37 6.57
N VAL A 70 -9.62 -2.89 5.85
CA VAL A 70 -8.94 -3.67 4.79
C VAL A 70 -8.27 -4.90 5.40
N VAL A 71 -7.53 -4.71 6.48
CA VAL A 71 -6.83 -5.80 7.19
C VAL A 71 -7.80 -6.88 7.68
N GLN A 72 -9.01 -6.51 8.14
CA GLN A 72 -9.99 -7.45 8.67
C GLN A 72 -10.73 -8.28 7.61
N VAL A 73 -10.80 -7.81 6.37
CA VAL A 73 -11.54 -8.49 5.28
C VAL A 73 -10.63 -9.29 4.35
N MET A 74 -9.30 -9.25 4.58
CA MET A 74 -8.32 -10.10 3.91
C MET A 74 -8.21 -11.49 4.53
#